data_AF-B8HDT9-F1
#
_entry.id   AF-B8HDT9-F1
#
_cell.length_a   1.000
_cell.length_b   1.000
_cell.length_c   1.000
_cell.angle_alpha   90.00
_cell.angle_beta   90.00
_cell.angle_gamma   90.00
#
_symmetry.space_group_name_H-M   'P 1'
#
loop_
_entity.id
_entity.type
_entity.pdbx_description
1 polymer ?
#
loop_
_entity_poly.entity_id
_entity_poly.type
_entity_poly.pdbx_seq_one_letter_code
_entity_poly.pdbx_strand_id
1 'polypeptide(L)'
;MELFSDKPALAAAALTRLAAADLESGGKPPGRMQVFLGDLVMRNGPDILERVAIELARQHLASLEELAVATGRPTARYLDQIELAAAMDEEPDGGKSGLGIPPDFGEG
;
A
#
# COMPACT_ATOMS: atom_id res chain seq x y z
N MET A 1 7.79 -23.19 0.98
CA MET A 1 6.40 -23.33 0.50
C MET A 1 6.27 -22.37 -0.67
N GLU A 2 6.24 -22.88 -1.90
CA GLU A 2 6.10 -22.04 -3.10
C GLU A 2 4.67 -21.52 -3.18
N LEU A 3 4.46 -20.25 -2.85
CA LEU A 3 3.16 -19.54 -2.89
C LEU A 3 2.79 -19.09 -4.31
N PHE A 4 3.30 -19.74 -5.35
CA PHE A 4 3.19 -19.27 -6.72
C PHE A 4 1.99 -19.91 -7.40
N SER A 5 0.80 -19.40 -7.08
CA SER A 5 -0.38 -19.69 -7.89
C SER A 5 -0.54 -18.61 -8.95
N ASP A 6 -0.77 -19.02 -10.19
CA ASP A 6 -1.07 -18.14 -11.31
C ASP A 6 -2.53 -17.63 -11.29
N LYS A 7 -3.34 -18.07 -10.30
CA LYS A 7 -4.71 -17.56 -10.14
C LYS A 7 -4.67 -16.19 -9.45
N PRO A 8 -5.28 -15.13 -10.05
CA PRO A 8 -5.25 -13.77 -9.50
C PRO A 8 -5.68 -13.68 -8.02
N ALA A 9 -6.74 -14.39 -7.62
CA ALA A 9 -7.23 -14.37 -6.24
C ALA A 9 -6.21 -14.94 -5.23
N LEU A 10 -5.50 -16.00 -5.60
CA LEU A 10 -4.47 -16.59 -4.75
C LEU A 10 -3.20 -15.74 -4.72
N ALA A 11 -2.85 -15.11 -5.84
CA ALA A 11 -1.74 -14.16 -5.89
C ALA A 11 -2.01 -12.91 -5.04
N ALA A 12 -3.23 -12.36 -5.08
CA ALA A 12 -3.67 -11.28 -4.20
C ALA A 12 -3.57 -11.68 -2.72
N ALA A 13 -4.07 -12.86 -2.35
CA ALA A 13 -3.98 -13.34 -0.99
C ALA A 13 -2.52 -13.60 -0.53
N ALA A 14 -1.64 -14.00 -1.46
CA ALA A 14 -0.21 -14.15 -1.18
C ALA A 14 0.46 -12.79 -0.95
N LEU A 15 0.13 -11.77 -1.75
CA LEU A 15 0.62 -10.40 -1.58
C LEU A 15 0.20 -9.81 -0.23
N THR A 16 -1.05 -9.96 0.18
CA THR A 16 -1.52 -9.48 1.50
C THR A 16 -0.71 -10.11 2.64
N ARG A 17 -0.41 -11.41 2.56
CA ARG A 17 0.42 -12.10 3.57
C ARG A 17 1.88 -11.63 3.55
N LEU A 18 2.44 -11.42 2.37
CA LEU A 18 3.79 -10.88 2.22
C LEU A 18 3.89 -9.46 2.79
N ALA A 19 2.92 -8.59 2.50
CA ALA A 19 2.87 -7.24 3.04
C ALA A 19 2.77 -7.25 4.58
N ALA A 20 1.92 -8.11 5.15
CA ALA A 20 1.83 -8.26 6.62
C ALA A 20 3.15 -8.75 7.24
N ALA A 21 3.78 -9.76 6.63
CA ALA A 21 5.08 -10.26 7.09
C ALA A 21 6.19 -9.20 6.97
N ASP A 22 6.18 -8.38 5.91
CA ASP A 22 7.16 -7.31 5.71
C ASP A 22 6.99 -6.21 6.77
N LEU A 23 5.75 -5.85 7.13
CA LEU A 23 5.44 -4.93 8.23
C LEU A 23 5.94 -5.46 9.59
N GLU A 24 5.67 -6.73 9.90
CA GLU A 24 6.13 -7.36 11.15
C GLU A 24 7.67 -7.46 11.22
N SER A 25 8.33 -7.60 10.07
CA SER A 25 9.80 -7.73 10.00
C SER A 25 10.56 -6.41 10.20
N GLY A 26 9.87 -5.27 10.33
CA GLY A 26 10.51 -3.96 10.44
C GLY A 26 11.32 -3.57 9.19
N GLY A 27 10.94 -4.09 8.01
CA GLY A 27 11.57 -3.72 6.74
C GLY A 27 12.81 -4.53 6.33
N LYS A 28 13.02 -5.76 6.82
CA LYS A 28 14.11 -6.65 6.35
C LYS A 28 13.63 -8.10 6.14
N PRO A 29 13.85 -8.72 4.96
CA PRO A 29 14.57 -8.23 3.79
C PRO A 29 13.63 -7.59 2.75
N PRO A 30 13.95 -6.39 2.26
CA PRO A 30 13.25 -5.77 1.15
C PRO A 30 13.46 -6.63 -0.10
N GLY A 31 12.37 -7.07 -0.73
CA GLY A 31 12.45 -7.78 -2.00
C GLY A 31 11.53 -8.97 -2.16
N ARG A 32 10.90 -9.50 -1.10
CA ARG A 32 10.00 -10.65 -1.25
C ARG A 32 8.77 -10.31 -2.10
N MET A 33 8.19 -9.14 -1.88
CA MET A 33 7.07 -8.67 -2.70
C MET A 33 7.51 -8.35 -4.15
N GLN A 34 8.67 -7.73 -4.35
CA GLN A 34 9.19 -7.37 -5.68
C GLN A 34 9.56 -8.61 -6.50
N VAL A 35 10.21 -9.60 -5.87
CA VAL A 35 10.52 -10.90 -6.49
C VAL A 35 9.22 -11.63 -6.82
N PHE A 36 8.25 -11.67 -5.90
CA PHE A 36 6.96 -12.28 -6.16
C PHE A 36 6.23 -11.66 -7.36
N LEU A 37 6.17 -10.32 -7.43
CA LEU A 37 5.55 -9.60 -8.54
C LEU A 37 6.31 -9.82 -9.86
N GLY A 38 7.65 -9.78 -9.83
CA GLY A 38 8.49 -10.05 -10.98
C GLY A 38 8.27 -11.47 -11.53
N ASP A 39 8.26 -12.47 -10.66
CA ASP A 39 8.00 -13.86 -11.01
C ASP A 39 6.59 -14.05 -11.58
N LEU A 40 5.60 -13.36 -11.01
CA LEU A 40 4.21 -13.44 -11.46
C LEU A 40 4.05 -12.86 -12.88
N VAL A 41 4.63 -11.69 -13.14
CA VAL A 41 4.64 -11.05 -14.47
C VAL A 41 5.41 -11.88 -15.48
N MET A 42 6.57 -12.43 -15.10
CA MET A 42 7.38 -13.27 -15.99
C MET A 42 6.61 -14.52 -16.47
N ARG A 43 5.80 -15.13 -15.61
CA ARG A 43 5.01 -16.33 -15.95
C ARG A 43 3.71 -16.04 -16.70
N ASN A 44 3.05 -14.93 -16.41
CA ASN A 44 1.67 -14.68 -16.85
C ASN A 44 1.52 -13.49 -17.82
N GLY A 45 2.56 -12.68 -18.01
CA GLY A 45 2.46 -11.39 -18.68
C GLY A 45 2.04 -10.25 -17.74
N PRO A 46 2.16 -8.99 -18.17
CA PRO A 46 1.89 -7.83 -17.32
C PRO A 46 0.41 -7.60 -16.99
N ASP A 47 -0.53 -8.14 -17.78
CA ASP A 47 -1.98 -8.01 -17.54
C ASP A 47 -2.43 -8.72 -16.26
N ILE A 48 -1.63 -9.65 -15.73
CA ILE A 48 -1.90 -10.30 -14.45
C ILE A 48 -2.00 -9.30 -13.31
N LEU A 49 -1.25 -8.20 -13.36
CA LEU A 49 -1.21 -7.21 -12.28
C LEU A 49 -2.55 -6.48 -12.13
N GLU A 50 -3.22 -6.17 -13.24
CA GLU A 50 -4.55 -5.57 -13.21
C GLU A 50 -5.56 -6.51 -12.53
N ARG A 51 -5.53 -7.79 -12.90
CA ARG A 51 -6.42 -8.80 -12.32
C ARG A 51 -6.15 -8.98 -10.82
N VAL A 52 -4.88 -8.98 -10.41
CA VAL A 52 -4.49 -9.06 -9.01
C VAL A 52 -4.94 -7.82 -8.23
N ALA A 53 -4.82 -6.62 -8.80
CA ALA A 53 -5.30 -5.40 -8.16
C ALA A 53 -6.83 -5.44 -7.94
N ILE A 54 -7.59 -5.93 -8.92
CA ILE A 54 -9.04 -6.14 -8.79
C ILE A 54 -9.34 -7.13 -7.66
N GLU A 55 -8.63 -8.25 -7.59
CA GLU A 55 -8.82 -9.25 -6.53
C GLU A 55 -8.43 -8.74 -5.15
N LEU A 56 -7.38 -7.91 -5.03
CA LEU A 56 -7.02 -7.24 -3.78
C LEU A 56 -8.16 -6.32 -3.30
N ALA A 57 -8.74 -5.52 -4.20
CA ALA A 57 -9.87 -4.65 -3.85
C ALA A 57 -11.10 -5.47 -3.40
N ARG A 58 -11.42 -6.56 -4.11
CA ARG A 58 -12.52 -7.46 -3.75
C ARG A 58 -12.32 -8.08 -2.36
N GLN A 59 -11.11 -8.58 -2.10
CA GLN A 59 -10.77 -9.18 -0.81
C GLN A 59 -10.86 -8.14 0.32
N HIS A 60 -10.35 -6.92 0.09
CA HIS A 60 -10.41 -5.85 1.07
C HIS A 60 -11.86 -5.49 1.43
N LEU A 61 -12.73 -5.29 0.43
CA LEU A 61 -14.15 -5.00 0.65
C LEU A 61 -14.85 -6.13 1.42
N ALA A 62 -14.60 -7.39 1.06
CA ALA A 62 -15.16 -8.55 1.77
C ALA A 62 -14.71 -8.58 3.25
N SER A 63 -13.43 -8.33 3.53
CA SER A 63 -12.92 -8.24 4.90
C SER A 63 -13.55 -7.10 5.69
N LEU A 64 -13.82 -5.96 5.05
CA LEU A 64 -14.53 -4.85 5.71
C LEU A 64 -15.99 -5.20 6.02
N GLU A 65 -16.68 -5.92 5.13
CA GLU A 65 -18.04 -6.42 5.39
C GLU A 65 -18.06 -7.40 6.56
N GLU A 66 -17.12 -8.35 6.61
CA GLU A 66 -16.97 -9.28 7.74
C GLU A 66 -16.72 -8.53 9.06
N LEU A 67 -15.86 -7.51 9.03
CA LEU A 67 -15.57 -6.68 10.19
C LEU A 67 -16.80 -5.85 10.63
N ALA A 68 -17.57 -5.34 9.66
CA ALA A 68 -18.79 -4.60 9.92
C ALA A 68 -19.82 -5.48 10.63
N VAL A 69 -19.99 -6.73 10.18
CA VAL A 69 -20.85 -7.72 10.84
C VAL A 69 -20.34 -8.02 12.26
N ALA A 70 -19.04 -8.26 12.43
CA ALA A 70 -18.46 -8.64 13.72
C ALA A 70 -18.53 -7.53 14.78
N THR A 71 -18.50 -6.27 14.37
CA THR A 71 -18.42 -5.10 15.27
C THR A 71 -19.72 -4.30 15.37
N GLY A 72 -20.69 -4.57 14.48
CA GLY A 72 -21.92 -3.78 14.34
C GLY A 72 -21.70 -2.38 13.78
N ARG A 73 -20.50 -2.05 13.28
CA ARG A 73 -20.19 -0.75 12.67
C ARG A 73 -20.36 -0.85 11.15
N PRO A 74 -20.92 0.16 10.47
CA PRO A 74 -21.08 0.10 9.01
C PRO A 74 -19.72 0.15 8.30
N THR A 75 -19.58 -0.57 7.19
CA THR A 75 -18.37 -0.59 6.34
C THR A 75 -17.86 0.80 5.98
N ALA A 76 -18.78 1.73 5.66
CA ALA A 76 -18.45 3.13 5.37
C ALA A 76 -17.58 3.78 6.46
N ARG A 77 -17.80 3.43 7.73
CA ARG A 77 -17.05 4.01 8.84
C ARG A 77 -15.58 3.59 8.87
N TYR A 78 -15.26 2.42 8.32
CA TYR A 78 -13.87 1.97 8.17
C TYR A 78 -13.21 2.62 6.97
N LEU A 79 -13.95 2.82 5.88
CA LEU A 79 -13.48 3.57 4.71
C LEU A 79 -13.15 5.02 5.09
N ASP A 80 -14.02 5.71 5.83
CA ASP A 80 -13.75 7.07 6.33
C ASP A 80 -12.43 7.14 7.13
N GLN A 81 -12.12 6.10 7.91
CA GLN A 81 -10.90 6.07 8.73
C GLN A 81 -9.65 5.86 7.88
N ILE A 82 -9.75 5.03 6.84
CA ILE A 82 -8.67 4.83 5.86
C ILE A 82 -8.40 6.13 5.12
N GLU A 83 -9.45 6.81 4.63
CA GLU A 83 -9.35 8.11 3.95
C GLU A 83 -8.73 9.17 4.84
N LEU A 84 -9.18 9.25 6.11
CA LEU A 84 -8.61 10.19 7.08
C LEU A 84 -7.13 9.89 7.36
N ALA A 85 -6.77 8.63 7.58
CA ALA A 85 -5.37 8.25 7.84
C ALA A 85 -4.47 8.58 6.64
N ALA A 86 -4.92 8.31 5.42
CA ALA A 86 -4.18 8.64 4.20
C ALA A 86 -3.99 10.15 4.05
N ALA A 87 -5.01 10.96 4.33
CA ALA A 87 -4.92 12.41 4.28
C ALA A 87 -3.95 12.99 5.35
N MET A 88 -3.84 12.34 6.51
CA MET A 88 -2.92 12.76 7.58
C MET A 88 -1.46 12.40 7.29
N ASP A 89 -1.20 11.29 6.60
CA ASP A 89 0.15 10.91 6.16
C ASP A 89 0.68 11.81 5.01
N GLU A 90 -0.21 12.49 4.29
CA GLU A 90 0.14 13.44 3.21
C GLU A 90 0.52 14.84 3.70
N GLU A 91 0.45 15.18 5.00
CA GLU A 91 0.93 16.48 5.49
C GLU A 91 2.45 16.62 5.28
N PRO A 92 2.91 17.54 4.41
CA PRO A 92 4.34 17.76 4.20
C PRO A 92 4.94 18.38 5.46
N ASP A 93 6.17 17.98 5.79
CA ASP A 93 7.04 18.62 6.77
C ASP A 93 7.13 20.14 6.51
N GLY A 94 6.22 20.87 7.15
CA GLY A 94 6.01 22.28 6.96
C GLY A 94 6.93 23.09 7.86
N GLY A 95 8.07 23.53 7.31
CA GLY A 95 8.62 24.84 7.65
C GLY A 95 9.95 24.86 8.42
N LYS A 96 11.04 24.98 7.66
CA LYS A 96 12.11 25.93 8.01
C LYS A 96 12.39 26.86 6.83
N SER A 97 11.43 27.72 6.52
CA SER A 97 11.68 28.98 5.83
C SER A 97 11.94 30.05 6.89
N GLY A 98 13.19 30.49 7.02
CA GLY A 98 13.53 31.52 8.00
C GLY A 98 15.03 31.71 8.21
N LEU A 99 15.74 32.17 7.17
CA LEU A 99 16.67 33.30 7.31
C LEU A 99 17.04 33.76 5.89
N GLY A 100 16.31 34.76 5.41
CA GLY A 100 16.70 35.47 4.20
C GLY A 100 17.98 36.24 4.45
N ILE A 101 19.05 35.87 3.77
CA ILE A 101 20.18 36.77 3.55
C ILE A 101 19.84 37.56 2.29
N PRO A 102 19.55 38.87 2.37
CA PRO A 102 19.38 39.67 1.16
C PRO A 102 20.73 39.80 0.43
N PRO A 103 20.74 39.81 -0.92
CA PRO A 103 21.96 40.04 -1.67
C PRO A 103 22.46 41.47 -1.47
N ASP A 104 23.75 41.59 -1.18
CA ASP A 104 24.50 42.83 -1.08
C ASP A 104 24.61 43.47 -2.48
N PHE A 105 23.98 44.63 -2.67
CA PHE A 105 24.18 45.47 -3.85
C PHE A 105 24.99 46.69 -3.43
N GLY A 106 26.31 46.57 -3.55
CA GLY A 106 27.25 47.68 -3.47
C GLY A 106 27.92 47.90 -4.83
N GLU A 107 27.35 48.78 -5.66
CA GLU A 107 28.10 49.49 -6.70
C GLU A 107 28.60 50.83 -6.12
N GLY A 108 29.89 51.12 -6.33
CA GLY A 108 30.56 52.36 -5.94
C GLY A 108 32.06 52.28 -6.17
#